data_AF-A0A7S3S2I6-F1
#
_entry.id   AF-A0A7S3S2I6-F1
#
_cell.length_a   1.000
_cell.length_b   1.000
_cell.length_c   1.000
_cell.angle_alpha   90.00
_cell.angle_beta   90.00
_cell.angle_gamma   90.00
#
_symmetry.space_group_name_H-M   'P 1'
#
loop_
_entity.id
_entity.type
_entity.pdbx_description
1 polymer ?
#
loop_
_entity_poly.entity_id
_entity_poly.type
_entity_poly.pdbx_seq_one_letter_code
_entity_poly.pdbx_strand_id
1 'polypeptide(L)'
;EFKALLTDNVDASPISDTVLEDMSNKSNPLLVQMNSAVVLYLSAAGAAAPGAVVNIAGRQRMLSQRMSKDALLVSMGIMTTRSLGDLQTYRNLFATSFAGLKDGSSSMSLPGTNDSCILTQLDVIEGIWNDFSTVIDAVISAGAITPAQLTTIATLSLPLLTESNVAVTQYVEEANAGSATCVTTTVTTTLPPTNPGSASGANALEAGAVRAIMAVAVLRLVLFMS
;
A
#
# COMPACT_ATOMS: atom_id res chain seq x y z
N GLU A 1 -4.84 1.44 22.90
CA GLU A 1 -4.04 2.67 22.68
C GLU A 1 -4.19 3.26 21.27
N PHE A 2 -3.86 2.54 20.18
CA PHE A 2 -3.97 3.10 18.82
C PHE A 2 -5.40 3.54 18.45
N LYS A 3 -6.41 2.70 18.75
CA LYS A 3 -7.83 3.04 18.55
C LYS A 3 -8.25 4.31 19.32
N ALA A 4 -7.70 4.56 20.51
CA ALA A 4 -8.01 5.76 21.29
C ALA A 4 -7.43 7.00 20.62
N LEU A 5 -6.13 6.97 20.26
CA LEU A 5 -5.49 8.03 19.48
C LEU A 5 -6.25 8.40 18.20
N LEU A 6 -6.83 7.40 17.54
CA LEU A 6 -7.68 7.60 16.36
C LEU A 6 -9.01 8.25 16.70
N THR A 7 -9.76 7.66 17.63
CA THR A 7 -11.13 8.12 17.96
C THR A 7 -11.12 9.53 18.56
N ASP A 8 -10.09 9.85 19.32
CA ASP A 8 -9.97 11.13 20.02
C ASP A 8 -9.56 12.27 19.07
N ASN A 9 -9.03 11.96 17.87
CA ASN A 9 -8.46 12.95 16.95
C ASN A 9 -9.07 12.91 15.53
N VAL A 10 -9.99 11.98 15.23
CA VAL A 10 -10.57 11.83 13.88
C VAL A 10 -11.33 13.06 13.39
N ASP A 11 -11.91 13.82 14.30
CA ASP A 11 -12.66 15.06 14.03
C ASP A 11 -11.88 16.32 14.48
N ALA A 12 -10.63 16.16 14.93
CA ALA A 12 -9.81 17.29 15.37
C ALA A 12 -9.43 18.16 14.17
N SER A 13 -9.58 19.48 14.32
CA SER A 13 -9.21 20.45 13.30
C SER A 13 -8.56 21.67 13.95
N PRO A 14 -7.24 21.90 13.77
CA PRO A 14 -6.28 21.03 13.08
C PRO A 14 -5.81 19.84 13.95
N ILE A 15 -5.39 18.74 13.32
CA ILE A 15 -4.65 17.65 13.98
C ILE A 15 -3.19 18.10 14.16
N SER A 16 -2.59 17.91 15.34
CA SER A 16 -1.19 18.30 15.57
C SER A 16 -0.19 17.34 14.93
N ASP A 17 0.97 17.86 14.53
CA ASP A 17 2.06 17.07 13.94
C ASP A 17 2.52 15.93 14.87
N THR A 18 2.53 16.18 16.18
CA THR A 18 2.85 15.17 17.21
C THR A 18 1.87 14.00 17.22
N VAL A 19 0.57 14.28 17.06
CA VAL A 19 -0.46 13.24 16.97
C VAL A 19 -0.28 12.42 15.68
N LEU A 20 0.00 13.09 14.55
CA LEU A 20 0.24 12.41 13.27
C LEU A 20 1.50 11.53 13.31
N GLU A 21 2.55 11.97 13.99
CA GLU A 21 3.76 11.18 14.23
C GLU A 21 3.47 9.95 15.10
N ASP A 22 2.77 10.11 16.22
CA ASP A 22 2.39 9.00 17.11
C ASP A 22 1.50 7.98 16.40
N MET A 23 0.54 8.46 15.59
CA MET A 23 -0.31 7.62 14.76
C MET A 23 0.52 6.86 13.71
N SER A 24 1.44 7.53 13.03
CA SER A 24 2.34 6.88 12.08
C SER A 24 3.17 5.79 12.75
N ASN A 25 3.79 6.08 13.89
CA ASN A 25 4.64 5.15 14.63
C ASN A 25 3.84 3.92 15.12
N LYS A 26 2.58 4.11 15.55
CA LYS A 26 1.71 3.02 16.02
C LYS A 26 1.01 2.24 14.88
N SER A 27 0.87 2.82 13.69
CA SER A 27 0.33 2.11 12.51
C SER A 27 1.28 1.03 11.97
N ASN A 28 2.59 1.28 12.04
CA ASN A 28 3.62 0.37 11.53
C ASN A 28 3.57 -1.06 12.14
N PRO A 29 3.49 -1.26 13.47
CA PRO A 29 3.39 -2.59 14.06
C PRO A 29 2.04 -3.26 13.77
N LEU A 30 0.95 -2.51 13.57
CA LEU A 30 -0.36 -3.07 13.25
C LEU A 30 -0.38 -3.65 11.84
N LEU A 31 0.14 -2.91 10.85
CA LEU A 31 0.26 -3.39 9.48
C LEU A 31 1.11 -4.67 9.38
N VAL A 32 2.10 -4.83 10.27
CA VAL A 32 2.89 -6.07 10.38
C VAL A 32 2.08 -7.19 11.01
N GLN A 33 1.39 -6.92 12.12
CA GLN A 33 0.59 -7.90 12.83
C GLN A 33 -0.57 -8.45 11.98
N MET A 34 -1.20 -7.62 11.16
CA MET A 34 -2.22 -8.06 10.20
C MET A 34 -1.69 -9.14 9.24
N ASN A 35 -0.46 -8.98 8.75
CA ASN A 35 0.17 -9.99 7.90
C ASN A 35 0.44 -11.30 8.67
N SER A 36 0.90 -11.19 9.92
CA SER A 36 1.13 -12.35 10.79
C SER A 36 -0.14 -13.10 11.17
N ALA A 37 -1.26 -12.41 11.35
CA ALA A 37 -2.55 -13.03 11.68
C ALA A 37 -3.08 -13.93 10.55
N VAL A 38 -2.89 -13.51 9.29
CA VAL A 38 -3.23 -14.32 8.12
C VAL A 38 -2.43 -15.62 8.12
N VAL A 39 -1.13 -15.56 8.43
CA VAL A 39 -0.26 -16.75 8.54
C VAL A 39 -0.73 -17.70 9.65
N LEU A 40 -1.09 -17.15 10.83
CA LEU A 40 -1.59 -17.96 11.94
C LEU A 40 -2.89 -18.68 11.57
N TYR A 41 -3.83 -17.99 10.92
CA TYR A 41 -5.08 -18.60 10.47
C TYR A 41 -4.84 -19.76 9.50
N LEU A 42 -3.91 -19.59 8.55
CA LEU A 42 -3.55 -20.62 7.58
C LEU A 42 -2.87 -21.82 8.23
N SER A 43 -1.97 -21.57 9.18
CA SER A 43 -1.32 -22.64 9.94
C SER A 43 -2.33 -23.43 10.79
N ALA A 44 -3.34 -22.77 11.35
CA ALA A 44 -4.41 -23.41 12.11
C ALA A 44 -5.41 -24.17 11.22
N ALA A 45 -5.58 -23.73 9.96
CA ALA A 45 -6.43 -24.39 8.97
C ALA A 45 -5.78 -25.64 8.33
N GLY A 46 -4.55 -25.99 8.71
CA GLY A 46 -3.83 -27.15 8.16
C GLY A 46 -3.32 -26.94 6.73
N ALA A 47 -3.29 -25.69 6.24
CA ALA A 47 -2.82 -25.38 4.90
C ALA A 47 -1.32 -25.66 4.78
N ALA A 48 -0.94 -26.50 3.82
CA ALA A 48 0.45 -26.86 3.50
C ALA A 48 1.13 -25.84 2.56
N ALA A 49 0.59 -24.62 2.45
CA ALA A 49 1.20 -23.56 1.67
C ALA A 49 2.67 -23.41 2.09
N PRO A 50 3.61 -23.17 1.16
CA PRO A 50 4.93 -22.71 1.57
C PRO A 50 4.70 -21.40 2.32
N GLY A 51 4.73 -21.43 3.66
CA GLY A 51 4.31 -20.29 4.49
C GLY A 51 5.04 -19.00 4.11
N ALA A 52 6.22 -19.12 3.48
CA ALA A 52 6.96 -18.05 2.85
C ALA A 52 6.19 -17.34 1.72
N VAL A 53 5.58 -18.06 0.76
CA VAL A 53 4.86 -17.47 -0.39
C VAL A 53 3.69 -16.63 0.09
N VAL A 54 2.83 -17.19 0.94
CA VAL A 54 1.65 -16.46 1.43
C VAL A 54 2.04 -15.27 2.31
N ASN A 55 3.07 -15.43 3.15
CA ASN A 55 3.60 -14.32 3.95
C ASN A 55 4.16 -13.19 3.07
N ILE A 56 4.83 -13.53 1.97
CA ILE A 56 5.42 -12.57 1.05
C ILE A 56 4.35 -11.89 0.19
N ALA A 57 3.33 -12.63 -0.27
CA ALA A 57 2.16 -12.07 -0.95
C ALA A 57 1.39 -11.12 -0.01
N GLY A 58 1.15 -11.55 1.23
CA GLY A 58 0.45 -10.74 2.22
C GLY A 58 1.20 -9.45 2.57
N ARG A 59 2.53 -9.48 2.55
CA ARG A 59 3.39 -8.31 2.78
C ARG A 59 3.21 -7.23 1.71
N GLN A 60 2.86 -7.56 0.47
CA GLN A 60 2.67 -6.57 -0.60
C GLN A 60 1.60 -5.52 -0.22
N ARG A 61 0.48 -5.99 0.37
CA ARG A 61 -0.57 -5.12 0.94
C ARG A 61 0.00 -4.15 1.96
N MET A 62 0.73 -4.66 2.95
CA MET A 62 1.32 -3.84 4.01
C MET A 62 2.27 -2.78 3.42
N LEU A 63 3.12 -3.16 2.47
CA LEU A 63 4.07 -2.24 1.85
C LEU A 63 3.35 -1.11 1.08
N SER A 64 2.29 -1.42 0.33
CA SER A 64 1.49 -0.40 -0.38
C SER A 64 0.91 0.66 0.56
N GLN A 65 0.40 0.22 1.73
CA GLN A 65 -0.18 1.10 2.73
C GLN A 65 0.87 1.93 3.45
N ARG A 66 2.03 1.33 3.77
CA ARG A 66 3.16 2.05 4.36
C ARG A 66 3.65 3.15 3.43
N MET A 67 3.82 2.86 2.14
CA MET A 67 4.22 3.85 1.17
C MET A 67 3.20 4.99 1.06
N SER A 68 1.90 4.67 1.05
CA SER A 68 0.85 5.69 1.00
C SER A 68 0.86 6.61 2.23
N LYS A 69 1.06 6.03 3.42
CA LYS A 69 1.20 6.78 4.68
C LYS A 69 2.46 7.66 4.68
N ASP A 70 3.60 7.14 4.24
CA ASP A 70 4.85 7.91 4.23
C ASP A 70 4.82 9.03 3.18
N ALA A 71 4.20 8.81 2.02
CA ALA A 71 3.92 9.86 1.05
C ALA A 71 3.04 10.97 1.63
N LEU A 72 2.04 10.62 2.43
CA LEU A 72 1.23 11.60 3.15
C LEU A 72 2.07 12.42 4.15
N LEU A 73 2.95 11.79 4.92
CA LEU A 73 3.82 12.48 5.88
C LEU A 73 4.77 13.47 5.18
N VAL A 74 5.40 13.06 4.07
CA VAL A 74 6.17 13.96 3.20
C VAL A 74 5.30 15.13 2.72
N SER A 75 4.05 14.84 2.36
CA SER A 75 3.11 15.87 1.94
C SER A 75 2.66 16.79 3.05
N MET A 76 2.91 16.50 4.32
CA MET A 76 2.59 17.40 5.43
C MET A 76 3.84 18.14 5.92
N GLY A 77 5.02 17.79 5.41
CA GLY A 77 6.30 18.30 5.92
C GLY A 77 6.68 17.68 7.27
N ILE A 78 6.05 16.57 7.62
CA ILE A 78 6.24 15.87 8.89
C ILE A 78 7.15 14.68 8.62
N MET A 79 8.20 14.52 9.43
CA MET A 79 9.14 13.38 9.33
C MET A 79 9.73 13.17 7.92
N THR A 80 9.80 14.22 7.08
CA THR A 80 10.07 14.13 5.64
C THR A 80 11.29 13.27 5.31
N THR A 81 12.44 13.52 5.93
CA THR A 81 13.68 12.77 5.68
C THR A 81 13.52 11.28 5.98
N ARG A 82 12.85 10.94 7.09
CA ARG A 82 12.58 9.55 7.48
C ARG A 82 11.62 8.90 6.50
N SER A 83 10.50 9.58 6.19
CA SER A 83 9.49 9.06 5.27
C SER A 83 10.01 8.86 3.84
N LEU A 84 10.90 9.72 3.33
CA LEU A 84 11.57 9.51 2.04
C LEU A 84 12.48 8.27 2.05
N GLY A 85 13.23 8.05 3.13
CA GLY A 85 14.06 6.85 3.29
C GLY A 85 13.23 5.56 3.41
N ASP A 86 12.12 5.63 4.15
CA ASP A 86 11.16 4.53 4.28
C ASP A 86 10.48 4.23 2.94
N LEU A 87 10.06 5.25 2.17
CA LEU A 87 9.53 5.09 0.82
C LEU A 87 10.47 4.30 -0.09
N GLN A 88 11.75 4.70 -0.15
CA GLN A 88 12.75 4.00 -0.96
C GLN A 88 12.92 2.54 -0.53
N THR A 89 12.97 2.30 0.78
CA THR A 89 13.10 0.95 1.35
C THR A 89 11.91 0.08 0.98
N TYR A 90 10.69 0.57 1.20
CA TYR A 90 9.46 -0.21 0.95
C TYR A 90 9.21 -0.42 -0.53
N ARG A 91 9.51 0.58 -1.38
CA ARG A 91 9.42 0.46 -2.83
C ARG A 91 10.33 -0.65 -3.36
N ASN A 92 11.57 -0.69 -2.90
CA ASN A 92 12.53 -1.72 -3.33
C ASN A 92 12.14 -3.11 -2.84
N LEU A 93 11.65 -3.20 -1.60
CA LEU A 93 11.20 -4.46 -1.02
C LEU A 93 9.94 -4.99 -1.73
N PHE A 94 8.98 -4.12 -2.07
CA PHE A 94 7.80 -4.50 -2.85
C PHE A 94 8.26 -5.06 -4.19
N ALA A 95 8.99 -4.29 -5.00
CA ALA A 95 9.42 -4.70 -6.33
C ALA A 95 10.19 -6.03 -6.32
N THR A 96 11.17 -6.17 -5.43
CA THR A 96 12.00 -7.39 -5.34
C THR A 96 11.15 -8.60 -4.98
N SER A 97 10.28 -8.47 -3.98
CA SER A 97 9.50 -9.61 -3.51
C SER A 97 8.29 -9.94 -4.39
N PHE A 98 7.73 -8.95 -5.08
CA PHE A 98 6.72 -9.14 -6.10
C PHE A 98 7.28 -9.91 -7.31
N ALA A 99 8.45 -9.53 -7.83
CA ALA A 99 9.14 -10.30 -8.88
C ALA A 99 9.41 -11.75 -8.43
N GLY A 100 9.83 -11.94 -7.17
CA GLY A 100 10.03 -13.28 -6.62
C GLY A 100 8.75 -14.13 -6.50
N LEU A 101 7.58 -13.52 -6.33
CA LEU A 101 6.30 -14.25 -6.31
C LEU A 101 5.91 -14.75 -7.70
N LYS A 102 6.19 -13.96 -8.73
CA LYS A 102 5.91 -14.26 -10.14
C LYS A 102 6.93 -15.26 -10.71
N ASP A 103 8.20 -14.89 -10.67
CA ASP A 103 9.29 -15.58 -11.38
C ASP A 103 10.09 -16.56 -10.50
N GLY A 104 9.88 -16.51 -9.19
CA GLY A 104 10.68 -17.25 -8.21
C GLY A 104 11.93 -16.51 -7.76
N SER A 105 12.49 -16.97 -6.64
CA SER A 105 13.70 -16.40 -6.05
C SER A 105 14.33 -17.38 -5.08
N SER A 106 15.55 -17.82 -5.39
CA SER A 106 16.32 -18.70 -4.51
C SER A 106 16.70 -18.04 -3.19
N SER A 107 17.03 -16.74 -3.21
CA SER A 107 17.40 -15.98 -2.00
C SER A 107 16.22 -15.76 -1.05
N MET A 108 14.98 -15.79 -1.54
CA MET A 108 13.76 -15.69 -0.74
C MET A 108 13.04 -17.04 -0.55
N SER A 109 13.64 -18.14 -1.03
CA SER A 109 13.02 -19.48 -1.03
C SER A 109 11.62 -19.49 -1.68
N LEU A 110 11.47 -18.75 -2.77
CA LEU A 110 10.24 -18.66 -3.56
C LEU A 110 10.37 -19.54 -4.82
N PRO A 111 9.45 -20.48 -5.05
CA PRO A 111 9.47 -21.30 -6.26
C PRO A 111 8.95 -20.56 -7.51
N GLY A 112 8.35 -19.38 -7.35
CA GLY A 112 7.54 -18.74 -8.39
C GLY A 112 6.17 -19.42 -8.49
N THR A 113 5.37 -19.06 -9.50
CA THR A 113 4.08 -19.70 -9.76
C THR A 113 3.90 -20.00 -11.25
N ASN A 114 3.23 -21.11 -11.55
CA ASN A 114 2.79 -21.45 -12.90
C ASN A 114 1.26 -21.54 -12.99
N ASP A 115 0.54 -21.23 -11.90
CA ASP A 115 -0.92 -21.21 -11.89
C ASP A 115 -1.41 -20.01 -12.72
N SER A 116 -2.18 -20.28 -13.78
CA SER A 116 -2.62 -19.25 -14.71
C SER A 116 -3.51 -18.19 -14.07
N CYS A 117 -4.29 -18.56 -13.05
CA CYS A 117 -5.17 -17.63 -12.34
C CYS A 117 -4.36 -16.70 -11.44
N ILE A 118 -3.36 -17.22 -10.74
CA ILE A 118 -2.42 -16.41 -9.96
C ILE A 118 -1.63 -15.49 -10.88
N LEU A 119 -1.07 -15.99 -11.99
CA LEU A 119 -0.33 -15.18 -12.96
C LEU A 119 -1.17 -14.02 -13.51
N THR A 120 -2.43 -14.29 -13.88
CA THR A 120 -3.35 -13.25 -14.35
C THR A 120 -3.59 -12.19 -13.27
N GLN A 121 -3.75 -12.59 -12.02
CA GLN A 121 -3.94 -11.66 -10.91
C GLN A 121 -2.68 -10.85 -10.61
N LEU A 122 -1.49 -11.45 -10.72
CA LEU A 122 -0.21 -10.76 -10.60
C LEU A 122 -0.06 -9.73 -11.72
N ASP A 123 -0.48 -10.01 -12.96
CA ASP A 123 -0.44 -9.02 -14.05
C ASP A 123 -1.31 -7.80 -13.76
N VAL A 124 -2.48 -8.00 -13.13
CA VAL A 124 -3.34 -6.88 -12.66
C VAL A 124 -2.62 -6.04 -11.60
N ILE A 125 -2.01 -6.69 -10.61
CA ILE A 125 -1.25 -6.00 -9.56
C ILE A 125 -0.06 -5.24 -10.16
N GLU A 126 0.65 -5.85 -11.12
CA GLU A 126 1.81 -5.28 -11.79
C GLU A 126 1.45 -3.99 -12.54
N GLY A 127 0.31 -3.97 -13.25
CA GLY A 127 -0.19 -2.76 -13.90
C GLY A 127 -0.39 -1.60 -12.92
N ILE A 128 -1.12 -1.85 -11.83
CA ILE A 128 -1.37 -0.83 -10.79
C ILE A 128 -0.06 -0.41 -10.10
N TRP A 129 0.82 -1.37 -9.83
CA TRP A 129 2.12 -1.14 -9.21
C TRP A 129 3.03 -0.27 -10.06
N ASN A 130 3.05 -0.45 -11.38
CA ASN A 130 3.88 0.36 -12.28
C ASN A 130 3.48 1.85 -12.22
N ASP A 131 2.19 2.14 -12.24
CA ASP A 131 1.69 3.51 -12.09
C ASP A 131 1.99 4.07 -10.70
N PHE A 132 1.75 3.28 -9.64
CA PHE A 132 1.99 3.69 -8.26
C PHE A 132 3.48 3.98 -8.01
N SER A 133 4.35 3.04 -8.38
CA SER A 133 5.79 3.12 -8.15
C SER A 133 6.47 4.23 -8.95
N THR A 134 5.98 4.53 -10.15
CA THR A 134 6.44 5.70 -10.93
C THR A 134 6.25 7.01 -10.16
N VAL A 135 5.10 7.17 -9.49
CA VAL A 135 4.84 8.36 -8.67
C VAL A 135 5.71 8.37 -7.42
N ILE A 136 5.89 7.22 -6.76
CA ILE A 136 6.79 7.10 -5.60
C ILE A 136 8.24 7.44 -5.97
N ASP A 137 8.75 6.94 -7.09
CA ASP A 137 10.11 7.20 -7.56
C ASP A 137 10.33 8.70 -7.87
N ALA A 138 9.32 9.36 -8.43
CA ALA A 138 9.35 10.80 -8.65
C ALA A 138 9.40 11.59 -7.33
N VAL A 139 8.63 11.17 -6.31
CA VAL A 139 8.64 11.79 -4.97
C VAL A 139 9.99 11.60 -4.28
N ILE A 140 10.56 10.39 -4.32
CA ILE A 140 11.88 10.09 -3.75
C ILE A 140 12.95 10.96 -4.43
N SER A 141 12.94 11.02 -5.76
CA SER A 141 13.93 11.77 -6.54
C SER A 141 13.84 13.28 -6.31
N ALA A 142 12.63 13.83 -6.19
CA ALA A 142 12.41 15.25 -5.94
C ALA A 142 12.64 15.63 -4.46
N GLY A 143 12.56 14.67 -3.54
CA GLY A 143 12.55 14.93 -2.10
C GLY A 143 11.31 15.68 -1.61
N ALA A 144 10.27 15.75 -2.44
CA ALA A 144 9.04 16.48 -2.19
C ALA A 144 7.87 15.86 -2.97
N ILE A 145 6.65 16.14 -2.53
CA ILE A 145 5.42 15.63 -3.14
C ILE A 145 4.46 16.76 -3.46
N THR A 146 3.88 16.71 -4.65
CA THR A 146 2.83 17.63 -5.11
C THR A 146 1.43 17.10 -4.76
N PRO A 147 0.41 17.97 -4.68
CA PRO A 147 -0.96 17.51 -4.44
C PRO A 147 -1.46 16.48 -5.46
N ALA A 148 -1.11 16.64 -6.75
CA ALA A 148 -1.50 15.72 -7.81
C ALA A 148 -0.87 14.32 -7.63
N GLN A 149 0.40 14.26 -7.23
CA GLN A 149 1.07 13.00 -6.92
C GLN A 149 0.43 12.32 -5.70
N LEU A 150 0.11 13.08 -4.65
CA LEU A 150 -0.59 12.55 -3.48
C LEU A 150 -1.97 12.00 -3.83
N THR A 151 -2.73 12.69 -4.69
CA THR A 151 -4.04 12.20 -5.16
C THR A 151 -3.86 10.89 -5.93
N THR A 152 -2.86 10.82 -6.80
CA THR A 152 -2.59 9.61 -7.59
C THR A 152 -2.24 8.43 -6.68
N ILE A 153 -1.37 8.63 -5.68
CA ILE A 153 -1.04 7.61 -4.67
C ILE A 153 -2.29 7.15 -3.94
N ALA A 154 -3.12 8.08 -3.45
CA ALA A 154 -4.35 7.75 -2.74
C ALA A 154 -5.33 6.95 -3.63
N THR A 155 -5.52 7.35 -4.89
CA THR A 155 -6.38 6.66 -5.86
C THR A 155 -5.91 5.24 -6.17
N LEU A 156 -4.60 5.02 -6.29
CA LEU A 156 -4.03 3.72 -6.63
C LEU A 156 -3.83 2.80 -5.41
N SER A 157 -3.77 3.35 -4.20
CA SER A 157 -3.51 2.58 -2.97
C SER A 157 -4.59 1.51 -2.67
N LEU A 158 -5.87 1.82 -2.86
CA LEU A 158 -6.98 0.89 -2.63
C LEU A 158 -7.06 -0.24 -3.66
N PRO A 159 -6.98 0.04 -4.98
CA PRO A 159 -6.84 -1.02 -5.97
C PRO A 159 -5.62 -1.92 -5.68
N LEU A 160 -4.44 -1.34 -5.45
CA LEU A 160 -3.22 -2.11 -5.22
C LEU A 160 -3.36 -3.04 -4.01
N LEU A 161 -4.00 -2.54 -2.96
CA LEU A 161 -4.34 -3.32 -1.79
C LEU A 161 -5.32 -4.46 -2.09
N THR A 162 -6.45 -4.12 -2.71
CA THR A 162 -7.55 -5.04 -2.98
C THR A 162 -7.07 -6.19 -3.86
N GLU A 163 -6.37 -5.87 -4.94
CA GLU A 163 -5.85 -6.89 -5.86
C GLU A 163 -4.74 -7.73 -5.20
N SER A 164 -3.88 -7.13 -4.38
CA SER A 164 -2.91 -7.89 -3.58
C SER A 164 -3.59 -8.83 -2.57
N ASN A 165 -4.77 -8.49 -2.07
CA ASN A 165 -5.57 -9.36 -1.20
C ASN A 165 -6.14 -10.55 -1.97
N VAL A 166 -6.59 -10.34 -3.21
CA VAL A 166 -7.07 -11.43 -4.08
C VAL A 166 -5.93 -12.43 -4.34
N ALA A 167 -4.73 -11.95 -4.68
CA ALA A 167 -3.58 -12.84 -4.89
C ALA A 167 -3.25 -13.70 -3.65
N VAL A 168 -3.33 -13.12 -2.44
CA VAL A 168 -3.14 -13.89 -1.19
C VAL A 168 -4.16 -15.02 -1.08
N THR A 169 -5.44 -14.75 -1.35
CA THR A 169 -6.49 -15.77 -1.33
C THR A 169 -6.21 -16.87 -2.36
N GLN A 170 -5.80 -16.51 -3.57
CA GLN A 170 -5.48 -17.47 -4.61
C GLN A 170 -4.28 -18.36 -4.26
N TYR A 171 -3.21 -17.81 -3.68
CA TYR A 171 -2.08 -18.61 -3.18
C TYR A 171 -2.50 -19.58 -2.06
N VAL A 172 -3.48 -19.19 -1.22
CA VAL A 172 -4.05 -20.06 -0.20
C VAL A 172 -4.89 -21.17 -0.83
N GLU A 173 -5.69 -20.85 -1.84
CA GLU A 173 -6.49 -21.84 -2.59
C GLU A 173 -5.59 -22.85 -3.29
N GLU A 174 -4.59 -22.39 -4.05
CA GLU A 174 -3.62 -23.26 -4.72
C GLU A 174 -2.93 -24.20 -3.73
N ALA A 175 -2.48 -23.67 -2.59
CA ALA A 175 -1.84 -24.47 -1.56
C ALA A 175 -2.73 -25.57 -0.96
N ASN A 176 -4.04 -25.36 -0.92
CA ASN A 176 -5.01 -26.29 -0.32
C ASN A 176 -5.61 -27.26 -1.35
N ALA A 177 -5.84 -26.80 -2.58
CA ALA A 177 -6.60 -27.50 -3.61
C ALA A 177 -5.75 -27.89 -4.84
N GLY A 178 -4.50 -27.44 -4.92
CA GLY A 178 -3.59 -27.69 -6.04
C GLY A 178 -3.75 -26.72 -7.23
N SER A 179 -4.73 -25.81 -7.19
CA SER A 179 -4.97 -24.77 -8.19
C SER A 179 -5.79 -23.62 -7.61
N ALA A 180 -5.59 -22.40 -8.10
CA ALA A 180 -6.37 -21.23 -7.71
C ALA A 180 -7.59 -20.99 -8.61
N THR A 181 -8.57 -20.23 -8.10
CA THR A 181 -9.73 -19.79 -8.88
C THR A 181 -9.47 -18.43 -9.51
N CYS A 182 -9.72 -18.31 -10.82
CA CYS A 182 -9.62 -17.04 -11.53
C CYS A 182 -10.72 -16.08 -11.07
N VAL A 183 -10.33 -14.88 -10.64
CA VAL A 183 -11.26 -13.78 -10.33
C VAL A 183 -11.23 -12.79 -11.50
N THR A 184 -12.39 -12.43 -12.03
CA THR A 184 -12.48 -11.38 -13.05
C THR A 184 -12.67 -10.04 -12.35
N THR A 185 -11.57 -9.33 -12.07
CA THR A 185 -11.67 -7.97 -11.55
C THR A 185 -11.90 -6.99 -12.70
N THR A 186 -13.07 -6.34 -12.75
CA THR A 186 -13.26 -5.11 -13.53
C THR A 186 -12.56 -3.96 -12.82
N VAL A 187 -11.25 -3.83 -13.04
CA VAL A 187 -10.50 -2.66 -12.58
C VAL A 187 -11.03 -1.45 -13.33
N THR A 188 -11.87 -0.65 -12.67
CA THR A 188 -12.32 0.63 -13.21
C THR A 188 -11.23 1.67 -12.93
N THR A 189 -10.12 1.59 -13.66
CA THR A 189 -9.08 2.63 -13.69
C THR A 189 -9.52 3.77 -14.61
N THR A 190 -10.61 4.45 -14.28
CA THR A 190 -10.82 5.79 -14.84
C THR A 190 -9.96 6.77 -14.05
N LEU A 191 -8.67 6.82 -14.39
CA LEU A 191 -7.83 7.95 -14.04
C LEU A 191 -8.49 9.22 -14.61
N PRO A 192 -8.79 10.25 -13.80
CA PRO A 192 -9.22 11.53 -14.36
C PRO A 192 -8.12 12.06 -15.30
N PRO A 193 -8.46 12.62 -16.46
CA PRO A 193 -7.48 13.07 -17.44
C PRO A 193 -6.54 14.09 -16.80
N THR A 194 -5.24 13.77 -16.77
CA THR A 194 -4.18 14.69 -16.40
C THR A 194 -4.03 15.72 -17.51
N ASN A 195 -4.66 16.88 -17.34
CA ASN A 195 -4.42 18.03 -18.22
C ASN A 195 -3.18 18.79 -17.72
N PRO A 196 -2.05 18.84 -18.45
CA PRO A 196 -0.91 19.66 -18.10
C PRO A 196 -1.20 21.10 -18.55
N GLY A 197 -2.09 21.78 -17.85
CA GLY A 197 -2.57 23.12 -18.22
C GLY A 197 -2.72 24.03 -17.01
N SER A 198 -1.68 24.81 -16.73
CA SER A 198 -1.70 26.10 -16.02
C SER A 198 -2.54 26.21 -14.74
N ALA A 199 -1.91 26.00 -13.58
CA ALA A 199 -2.36 26.60 -12.32
C ALA A 199 -1.26 27.53 -11.77
N SER A 200 -1.14 28.69 -12.42
CA SER A 200 -0.52 29.88 -11.84
C SER A 200 -1.52 30.44 -10.81
N GLY A 201 -1.19 30.32 -9.53
CA GLY A 201 -1.91 30.98 -8.44
C GLY A 201 -2.88 30.10 -7.65
N ALA A 202 -2.38 29.30 -6.71
CA ALA A 202 -3.18 28.76 -5.62
C ALA A 202 -2.54 29.18 -4.29
N ASN A 203 -3.27 30.01 -3.53
CA ASN A 203 -2.82 30.54 -2.24
C ASN A 203 -2.53 29.41 -1.24
N ALA A 204 -1.48 29.57 -0.44
CA ALA A 204 -1.00 28.61 0.56
C ALA A 204 -2.07 28.15 1.59
N LEU A 205 -3.17 28.91 1.75
CA LEU A 205 -4.31 28.58 2.62
C LEU A 205 -5.24 27.50 2.04
N GLU A 206 -5.39 27.38 0.73
CA GLU A 206 -6.22 26.31 0.11
C GLU A 206 -5.47 24.98 0.05
N ALA A 207 -4.14 25.02 -0.14
CA ALA A 207 -3.30 23.83 -0.11
C ALA A 207 -3.34 23.12 1.26
N GLY A 208 -3.44 23.89 2.36
CA GLY A 208 -3.55 23.35 3.71
C GLY A 208 -4.85 22.58 3.97
N ALA A 209 -5.99 23.10 3.52
CA ALA A 209 -7.29 22.44 3.69
C ALA A 209 -7.41 21.16 2.84
N VAL A 210 -6.93 21.20 1.59
CA VAL A 210 -6.92 20.02 0.71
C VAL A 210 -5.97 18.94 1.23
N ARG A 211 -4.80 19.33 1.76
CA ARG A 211 -3.88 18.42 2.48
C ARG A 211 -4.53 17.79 3.69
N ALA A 212 -5.25 18.55 4.51
CA ALA A 212 -5.94 18.04 5.69
C ALA A 212 -7.07 17.06 5.32
N ILE A 213 -7.86 17.37 4.30
CA ILE A 213 -8.94 16.47 3.83
C ILE A 213 -8.37 15.18 3.25
N MET A 214 -7.29 15.26 2.45
CA MET A 214 -6.61 14.08 1.94
C MET A 214 -5.88 13.30 3.03
N ALA A 215 -5.34 13.96 4.05
CA ALA A 215 -4.76 13.32 5.22
C ALA A 215 -5.81 12.53 5.99
N VAL A 216 -6.99 13.12 6.23
CA VAL A 216 -8.13 12.44 6.86
C VAL A 216 -8.62 11.27 6.00
N ALA A 217 -8.66 11.41 4.66
CA ALA A 217 -9.07 10.34 3.75
C ALA A 217 -8.06 9.17 3.74
N VAL A 218 -6.75 9.46 3.70
CA VAL A 218 -5.69 8.45 3.75
C VAL A 218 -5.60 7.81 5.14
N LEU A 219 -5.79 8.59 6.23
CA LEU A 219 -5.94 8.04 7.59
C LEU A 219 -7.17 7.13 7.71
N ARG A 220 -8.31 7.56 7.15
CA ARG A 220 -9.54 6.74 7.09
C ARG A 220 -9.35 5.47 6.27
N LEU A 221 -8.49 5.51 5.26
CA LEU A 221 -8.05 4.35 4.50
C LEU A 221 -7.26 3.36 5.36
N VAL A 222 -6.27 3.87 6.10
CA VAL A 222 -5.46 3.08 7.04
C VAL A 222 -6.34 2.51 8.17
N LEU A 223 -7.36 3.26 8.60
CA LEU A 223 -8.39 2.86 9.57
C LEU A 223 -9.30 1.74 9.10
N PHE A 224 -9.76 1.75 7.84
CA PHE A 224 -10.66 0.69 7.33
C PHE A 224 -9.98 -0.69 7.30
N MET A 225 -8.65 -0.69 7.38
CA MET A 225 -7.82 -1.87 7.26
C MET A 225 -7.43 -2.51 8.60
N SER A 226 -7.26 -1.73 9.67
CA SER A 226 -6.81 -2.19 11.00
C SER A 226 -7.97 -2.46 11.95
#